data_AF-A0A8C6LMJ2-F1
#
_entry.id   AF-A0A8C6LMJ2-F1
#
_cell.length_a   1.000
_cell.length_b   1.000
_cell.length_c   1.000
_cell.angle_alpha   90.00
_cell.angle_beta   90.00
_cell.angle_gamma   90.00
#
_symmetry.space_group_name_H-M   'P 1'
#
loop_
_entity.id
_entity.type
_entity.pdbx_description
1 polymer ?
#
loop_
_entity_poly.entity_id
_entity_poly.type
_entity_poly.pdbx_seq_one_letter_code
_entity_poly.pdbx_strand_id
1 'polypeptide(L)'
;MCTGKCSLCIAISLYPLVLMSILCNTLLFFPGWSVKYVQEDHITQEVKYMGGIIGGGVMVLITAFYVHLIGERGCCGNRLGMFFSIVFAAVGVAGAVYSFIVALVGLSSGPLCFTDEGKWDTPFSNSDLSYVTNHATWTQCKEPKEVVQFNIGLFISLAVASVLQALLCAAQVINGIFGCICGTCNKQEA
;
A
#
# COMPACT_ATOMS: atom_id res chain seq x y z
N MET A 1 6.53 20.63 21.71
CA MET A 1 6.93 20.07 20.40
C MET A 1 5.92 20.53 19.35
N CYS A 2 6.34 21.13 18.23
CA CYS A 2 5.39 21.49 17.16
C CYS A 2 4.97 20.23 16.40
N THR A 3 3.71 19.83 16.56
CA THR A 3 3.10 18.72 15.82
C THR A 3 3.11 18.95 14.30
N GLY A 4 2.97 20.20 13.84
CA GLY A 4 2.93 20.54 12.42
C GLY A 4 4.18 20.13 11.60
N LYS A 5 5.40 20.36 12.13
CA LYS A 5 6.64 19.96 11.43
C LYS A 5 6.80 18.44 11.33
N CYS A 6 6.36 17.71 12.35
CA CYS A 6 6.37 16.25 12.34
C CYS A 6 5.34 15.70 11.35
N SER A 7 4.14 16.27 11.33
CA SER A 7 3.11 15.94 10.32
C SER A 7 3.57 16.20 8.90
N LEU A 8 4.30 17.29 8.63
CA LEU A 8 4.85 17.56 7.30
C LEU A 8 5.87 16.49 6.87
N CYS A 9 6.77 16.09 7.76
CA CYS A 9 7.72 15.01 7.49
C CYS A 9 7.00 13.70 7.16
N ILE A 10 5.99 13.33 7.95
CA ILE A 10 5.16 12.14 7.71
C ILE A 10 4.48 12.22 6.33
N ALA A 11 3.83 13.34 6.01
CA ALA A 11 3.15 13.52 4.73
C ALA A 11 4.10 13.41 3.54
N ILE A 12 5.28 14.04 3.62
CA ILE A 12 6.30 13.97 2.56
C ILE A 12 6.80 12.54 2.37
N SER A 13 7.01 11.79 3.46
CA SER A 13 7.41 10.37 3.40
C SER A 13 6.32 9.46 2.82
N LEU A 14 5.04 9.81 2.93
CA LEU A 14 3.94 9.01 2.38
C LEU A 14 3.84 9.08 0.85
N TYR A 15 4.15 10.21 0.22
CA TYR A 15 4.06 10.36 -1.24
C TYR A 15 4.86 9.32 -2.05
N PRO A 16 6.16 9.06 -1.78
CA PRO A 16 6.89 8.03 -2.51
C PRO A 16 6.33 6.62 -2.27
N LEU A 17 5.82 6.33 -1.07
CA LEU A 17 5.20 5.04 -0.76
C LEU A 17 3.88 4.83 -1.51
N VAL A 18 3.07 5.90 -1.63
CA VAL A 18 1.84 5.91 -2.45
C VAL A 18 2.18 5.63 -3.90
N LEU A 19 3.17 6.34 -4.45
CA LEU A 19 3.59 6.14 -5.84
C LEU A 19 4.08 4.71 -6.07
N MET A 20 4.91 4.19 -5.16
CA MET A 20 5.38 2.80 -5.21
C MET A 20 4.21 1.81 -5.19
N SER A 21 3.20 2.03 -4.35
CA SER A 21 2.04 1.15 -4.24
C SER A 21 1.20 1.12 -5.53
N ILE A 22 0.97 2.29 -6.13
CA ILE A 22 0.26 2.40 -7.40
C ILE A 22 1.06 1.73 -8.52
N LEU A 23 2.37 1.99 -8.59
CA LEU A 23 3.24 1.41 -9.61
C LEU A 23 3.32 -0.11 -9.50
N CYS A 24 3.54 -0.66 -8.31
CA CYS A 24 3.63 -2.11 -8.12
C CYS A 24 2.32 -2.81 -8.49
N ASN A 25 1.17 -2.26 -8.11
CA ASN A 25 -0.12 -2.85 -8.45
C ASN A 25 -0.45 -2.71 -9.94
N THR A 26 -0.07 -1.58 -10.57
CA THR A 26 -0.20 -1.40 -12.03
C THR A 26 0.66 -2.43 -12.78
N LEU A 27 1.91 -2.64 -12.35
CA LEU A 27 2.80 -3.62 -12.96
C LEU A 27 2.28 -5.05 -12.81
N LEU A 28 1.62 -5.38 -11.69
CA LEU A 28 0.99 -6.70 -11.49
C LEU A 28 -0.08 -7.03 -12.55
N PHE A 29 -0.71 -6.03 -13.19
CA PHE A 29 -1.64 -6.28 -14.29
C PHE A 29 -0.95 -6.73 -15.58
N PHE A 30 0.35 -6.49 -15.75
CA PHE A 30 1.06 -6.76 -17.01
C PHE A 30 2.19 -7.78 -16.80
N PRO A 31 1.87 -9.04 -16.47
CA PRO A 31 2.90 -10.06 -16.31
C PRO A 31 3.65 -10.27 -17.64
N GLY A 32 4.98 -10.33 -17.57
CA GLY A 32 5.84 -10.44 -18.76
C GLY A 32 5.79 -9.24 -19.71
N TRP A 33 5.37 -8.06 -19.23
CA TRP A 33 5.23 -6.83 -20.03
C TRP A 33 4.29 -6.95 -21.23
N SER A 34 3.36 -7.91 -21.17
CA SER A 34 2.44 -8.21 -22.26
C SER A 34 1.01 -7.91 -21.84
N VAL A 35 0.27 -7.24 -22.73
CA VAL A 35 -1.17 -6.97 -22.55
C VAL A 35 -2.05 -8.17 -22.88
N LYS A 36 -1.49 -9.21 -23.50
CA LYS A 36 -2.25 -10.39 -23.97
C LYS A 36 -2.94 -11.12 -22.81
N TYR A 37 -2.23 -11.27 -21.69
CA TYR A 37 -2.74 -11.95 -20.50
C TYR A 37 -3.92 -11.20 -19.85
N VAL A 38 -3.99 -9.88 -20.03
CA VAL A 38 -5.15 -9.08 -19.61
C VAL A 38 -6.35 -9.27 -20.54
N GLN A 39 -6.10 -9.32 -21.84
CA GLN A 39 -7.15 -9.48 -22.85
C GLN A 39 -7.80 -10.87 -22.81
N GLU A 40 -7.00 -11.88 -22.47
CA GLU A 40 -7.42 -13.29 -22.39
C GLU A 40 -7.90 -13.70 -20.97
N ASP A 41 -8.02 -12.74 -20.05
CA ASP A 41 -8.39 -12.94 -18.63
C ASP A 41 -7.49 -13.93 -17.86
N HIS A 42 -6.24 -14.06 -18.29
CA HIS A 42 -5.21 -14.87 -17.63
C HIS A 42 -4.46 -14.05 -16.56
N ILE A 43 -5.20 -13.53 -15.57
CA ILE A 43 -4.64 -12.81 -14.42
C ILE A 43 -5.17 -13.38 -13.10
N THR A 44 -4.28 -13.47 -12.12
CA THR A 44 -4.56 -13.71 -10.70
C THR A 44 -5.66 -12.76 -10.18
N GLN A 45 -6.71 -13.31 -9.55
CA GLN A 45 -7.89 -12.55 -9.12
C GLN A 45 -7.56 -11.51 -8.05
N GLU A 46 -6.56 -11.77 -7.23
CA GLU A 46 -6.08 -10.91 -6.15
C GLU A 46 -5.54 -9.57 -6.67
N VAL A 47 -5.02 -9.54 -7.90
CA VAL A 47 -4.58 -8.31 -8.56
C VAL A 47 -5.79 -7.40 -8.84
N LYS A 48 -6.94 -7.98 -9.17
CA LYS A 48 -8.19 -7.26 -9.46
C LYS A 48 -8.80 -6.60 -8.22
N TYR A 49 -8.41 -7.02 -7.02
CA TYR A 49 -8.79 -6.31 -5.77
C TYR A 49 -8.11 -4.94 -5.62
N MET A 50 -7.14 -4.62 -6.49
CA MET A 50 -6.51 -3.30 -6.58
C MET A 50 -5.99 -2.78 -5.24
N GLY A 51 -5.47 -3.68 -4.39
CA GLY A 51 -5.01 -3.35 -3.03
C GLY A 51 -4.02 -2.18 -2.98
N GLY A 52 -3.07 -2.15 -3.90
CA GLY A 52 -2.07 -1.08 -3.98
C GLY A 52 -2.58 0.23 -4.61
N ILE A 53 -3.56 0.18 -5.52
CA ILE A 53 -4.15 1.39 -6.12
C ILE A 53 -5.17 2.01 -5.18
N ILE A 54 -6.12 1.23 -4.67
CA ILE A 54 -7.20 1.73 -3.82
C ILE A 54 -6.69 1.95 -2.40
N GLY A 55 -6.12 0.92 -1.77
CA GLY A 55 -5.65 0.96 -0.39
C GLY A 55 -4.39 1.80 -0.23
N GLY A 56 -3.25 1.27 -0.69
CA GLY A 56 -1.94 1.93 -0.55
C GLY A 56 -1.78 3.18 -1.41
N GLY A 57 -2.66 3.38 -2.39
CA GLY A 57 -2.64 4.50 -3.32
C GLY A 57 -3.60 5.61 -2.89
N VAL A 58 -4.86 5.53 -3.33
CA VAL A 58 -5.88 6.59 -3.17
C VAL A 58 -6.16 6.92 -1.70
N MET A 59 -6.44 5.93 -0.85
CA MET A 59 -6.78 6.18 0.57
C MET A 59 -5.62 6.82 1.34
N VAL A 60 -4.39 6.34 1.12
CA VAL A 60 -3.19 6.90 1.74
C VAL A 60 -2.81 8.25 1.12
N LEU A 61 -3.06 8.49 -0.17
CA LEU A 61 -2.83 9.79 -0.82
C LEU A 61 -3.72 10.89 -0.24
N ILE A 62 -5.02 10.61 -0.07
CA ILE A 62 -5.97 11.54 0.58
C ILE A 62 -5.47 11.89 1.99
N THR A 63 -5.00 10.88 2.71
CA THR A 63 -4.41 11.05 4.04
C THR A 63 -3.17 11.93 4.00
N ALA A 64 -2.20 11.65 3.12
CA ALA A 64 -0.97 12.40 2.98
C ALA A 64 -1.24 13.87 2.64
N PHE A 65 -2.15 14.13 1.70
CA PHE A 65 -2.54 15.49 1.33
C PHE A 65 -3.15 16.26 2.50
N TYR A 66 -4.09 15.65 3.22
CA TYR A 66 -4.73 16.29 4.38
C TYR A 66 -3.72 16.61 5.50
N VAL A 67 -2.83 15.66 5.79
CA VAL A 67 -1.78 15.82 6.80
C VAL A 67 -0.77 16.89 6.39
N HIS A 68 -0.43 16.98 5.10
CA HIS A 68 0.42 18.03 4.54
C HIS A 68 -0.17 19.42 4.79
N LEU A 69 -1.44 19.62 4.43
CA LEU A 69 -2.15 20.89 4.60
C LEU A 69 -2.20 21.35 6.07
N ILE A 70 -2.30 20.40 7.01
CA ILE A 70 -2.26 20.70 8.44
C ILE A 70 -0.84 21.03 8.90
N GLY A 71 0.16 20.31 8.39
CA GLY A 71 1.57 20.57 8.69
C GLY A 71 2.02 21.98 8.32
N GLU A 72 1.54 22.51 7.18
CA GLU A 72 1.83 23.88 6.72
C GLU A 72 1.22 24.97 7.61
N ARG A 73 0.14 24.68 8.34
CA ARG A 73 -0.45 25.63 9.32
C ARG A 73 0.42 25.84 10.57
N GLY A 74 1.54 25.12 10.67
CA GLY A 74 2.54 25.32 11.72
C GLY A 74 2.12 24.82 13.09
N CYS A 75 2.52 25.53 14.14
CA CYS A 75 2.33 25.11 15.54
C CYS A 75 0.93 25.43 16.09
N CYS A 76 0.12 26.20 15.36
CA CYS A 76 -1.21 26.65 15.76
C CYS A 76 -2.31 26.00 14.92
N GLY A 77 -2.63 24.74 15.25
CA GLY A 77 -3.79 24.05 14.67
C GLY A 77 -5.08 24.41 15.39
N ASN A 78 -6.16 24.69 14.64
CA ASN A 78 -7.51 24.70 15.24
C ASN A 78 -7.92 23.26 15.62
N ARG A 79 -8.58 23.09 16.77
CA ARG A 79 -8.96 21.77 17.33
C ARG A 79 -9.71 20.89 16.31
N LEU A 80 -10.55 21.51 15.48
CA LEU A 80 -11.29 20.83 14.42
C LEU A 80 -10.38 20.24 13.33
N GLY A 81 -9.34 20.97 12.91
CA GLY A 81 -8.38 20.47 11.91
C GLY A 81 -7.59 19.28 12.45
N MET A 82 -7.14 19.34 13.71
CA MET A 82 -6.43 18.22 14.34
C MET A 82 -7.32 16.98 14.49
N PHE A 83 -8.61 17.15 14.83
CA PHE A 83 -9.56 16.04 14.88
C PHE A 83 -9.71 15.35 13.52
N PHE A 84 -9.95 16.11 12.46
CA PHE A 84 -10.01 15.54 11.11
C PHE A 84 -8.70 14.88 10.70
N SER A 85 -7.54 15.38 11.17
CA SER A 85 -6.24 14.76 10.89
C SER A 85 -6.19 13.32 11.42
N ILE A 86 -6.73 13.09 12.61
CA ILE A 86 -6.86 11.75 13.20
C ILE A 86 -7.77 10.87 12.34
N VAL A 87 -8.92 11.40 11.92
CA VAL A 87 -9.89 10.66 11.08
C VAL A 87 -9.25 10.24 9.75
N PHE A 88 -8.62 11.17 9.04
CA PHE A 88 -7.94 10.86 7.79
C PHE A 88 -6.75 9.92 8.00
N ALA A 89 -5.97 10.09 9.08
CA ALA A 89 -4.90 9.16 9.41
C ALA A 89 -5.41 7.73 9.66
N ALA A 90 -6.57 7.57 10.32
CA ALA A 90 -7.22 6.28 10.48
C ALA A 90 -7.67 5.67 9.14
N VAL A 91 -8.18 6.49 8.20
CA VAL A 91 -8.46 6.06 6.82
C VAL A 91 -7.19 5.57 6.13
N GLY A 92 -6.07 6.28 6.30
CA GLY A 92 -4.76 5.86 5.79
C GLY A 92 -4.30 4.51 6.37
N VAL A 93 -4.47 4.30 7.68
CA VAL A 93 -4.20 2.99 8.32
C VAL A 93 -5.09 1.90 7.72
N ALA A 94 -6.39 2.15 7.56
CA ALA A 94 -7.32 1.18 6.98
C ALA A 94 -6.93 0.82 5.53
N GLY A 95 -6.56 1.82 4.72
CA GLY A 95 -6.09 1.62 3.35
C GLY A 95 -4.80 0.80 3.28
N ALA A 96 -3.84 1.09 4.17
CA ALA A 96 -2.59 0.35 4.28
C ALA A 96 -2.83 -1.11 4.71
N VAL A 97 -3.70 -1.35 5.70
CA VAL A 97 -4.07 -2.71 6.13
C VAL A 97 -4.77 -3.48 5.01
N TYR A 98 -5.69 -2.85 4.29
CA TYR A 98 -6.33 -3.46 3.12
C TYR A 98 -5.29 -3.87 2.06
N SER A 99 -4.40 -2.96 1.69
CA SER A 99 -3.31 -3.23 0.74
C SER A 99 -2.40 -4.39 1.21
N PHE A 100 -2.06 -4.43 2.49
CA PHE A 100 -1.26 -5.50 3.08
C PHE A 100 -1.94 -6.86 3.01
N ILE A 101 -3.23 -6.94 3.37
CA ILE A 101 -4.00 -8.19 3.31
C ILE A 101 -4.08 -8.70 1.87
N VAL A 102 -4.41 -7.82 0.91
CA VAL A 102 -4.46 -8.19 -0.51
C VAL A 102 -3.09 -8.68 -0.99
N ALA A 103 -1.99 -8.03 -0.57
CA ALA A 103 -0.65 -8.47 -0.92
C ALA A 103 -0.32 -9.86 -0.36
N LEU A 104 -0.69 -10.15 0.89
CA LEU A 104 -0.49 -11.48 1.50
C LEU A 104 -1.32 -12.56 0.81
N VAL A 105 -2.58 -12.28 0.49
CA VAL A 105 -3.43 -13.24 -0.24
C VAL A 105 -2.89 -13.47 -1.66
N GLY A 106 -2.38 -12.44 -2.33
CA GLY A 106 -1.71 -12.56 -3.63
C GLY A 106 -0.40 -13.37 -3.58
N LEU A 107 0.37 -13.23 -2.50
CA LEU A 107 1.54 -14.06 -2.21
C LEU A 107 1.15 -15.52 -1.87
N SER A 108 0.03 -15.73 -1.18
CA SER A 108 -0.43 -17.08 -0.84
C SER A 108 -0.99 -17.82 -2.04
N SER A 109 -1.68 -17.11 -2.94
CA SER A 109 -2.31 -17.70 -4.12
C SER A 109 -1.29 -17.95 -5.24
N GLY A 110 -0.28 -17.09 -5.34
CA GLY A 110 0.72 -17.12 -6.39
C GLY A 110 0.20 -16.62 -7.75
N PRO A 111 1.09 -16.53 -8.76
CA PRO A 111 0.67 -16.09 -10.09
C PRO A 111 -0.13 -17.18 -10.80
N LEU A 112 -1.11 -16.75 -11.62
CA LEU A 112 -1.72 -17.60 -12.63
C LEU A 112 -0.69 -17.81 -13.76
N CYS A 113 -0.41 -19.05 -14.10
CA CYS A 113 0.55 -19.39 -15.14
C CYS A 113 0.16 -20.66 -15.89
N PHE A 114 0.71 -20.81 -17.09
CA PHE A 114 0.60 -22.03 -17.88
C PHE A 114 1.56 -23.08 -17.33
N THR A 115 1.00 -24.21 -16.92
CA THR A 115 1.71 -25.30 -16.24
C THR A 115 2.14 -26.42 -17.20
N ASP A 116 2.99 -27.33 -16.73
CA ASP A 116 3.41 -28.53 -17.47
C ASP A 116 2.23 -29.47 -17.82
N GLU A 117 1.09 -29.34 -17.13
CA GLU A 117 -0.15 -30.07 -17.42
C GLU A 117 -0.92 -29.51 -18.64
N GLY A 118 -0.42 -28.45 -19.28
CA GLY A 118 -1.05 -27.85 -20.45
C GLY A 118 -2.28 -27.00 -20.13
N LYS A 119 -2.41 -26.52 -18.89
CA LYS A 119 -3.53 -25.71 -18.41
C LYS A 119 -3.04 -24.46 -17.65
N TRP A 120 -3.88 -23.42 -17.62
CA TRP A 120 -3.70 -22.25 -16.76
C TRP A 120 -4.16 -22.56 -15.35
N ASP A 121 -3.26 -22.44 -14.38
CA ASP A 121 -3.56 -22.72 -12.98
C ASP A 121 -2.69 -21.87 -12.05
N THR A 122 -3.00 -21.88 -10.75
CA THR A 122 -2.20 -21.28 -9.68
C THR A 122 -1.53 -22.40 -8.88
N PRO A 123 -0.39 -22.96 -9.35
CA PRO A 123 0.21 -24.15 -8.75
C PRO A 123 0.66 -23.97 -7.29
N PHE A 124 0.73 -22.72 -6.82
CA PHE A 124 1.17 -22.35 -5.48
C PHE A 124 0.03 -22.08 -4.49
N SER A 125 -1.24 -22.11 -4.92
CA SER A 125 -2.38 -21.65 -4.12
C SER A 125 -2.64 -22.41 -2.80
N ASN A 126 -2.01 -23.57 -2.62
CA ASN A 126 -2.09 -24.39 -1.41
C ASN A 126 -0.70 -24.70 -0.80
N SER A 127 0.33 -23.98 -1.23
CA SER A 127 1.68 -24.13 -0.70
C SER A 127 1.92 -23.12 0.44
N ASP A 128 2.60 -23.53 1.51
CA ASP A 128 2.88 -22.71 2.71
C ASP A 128 3.88 -21.56 2.46
N LEU A 129 3.70 -20.78 1.39
CA LEU A 129 4.64 -19.75 0.90
C LEU A 129 6.06 -20.26 0.60
N SER A 130 6.32 -21.57 0.69
CA SER A 130 7.63 -22.18 0.55
C SER A 130 8.25 -21.95 -0.83
N TYR A 131 7.40 -21.75 -1.84
CA TYR A 131 7.79 -21.40 -3.21
C TYR A 131 8.48 -20.04 -3.31
N VAL A 132 8.25 -19.11 -2.35
CA VAL A 132 8.90 -17.79 -2.33
C VAL A 132 10.41 -17.91 -2.21
N THR A 133 10.88 -18.88 -1.40
CA THR A 133 12.31 -19.15 -1.18
C THR A 133 12.85 -20.26 -2.06
N ASN A 134 12.00 -21.19 -2.51
CA ASN A 134 12.44 -22.35 -3.27
C ASN A 134 12.34 -22.11 -4.78
N HIS A 135 13.40 -21.55 -5.35
CA HIS A 135 13.51 -21.25 -6.77
C HIS A 135 13.31 -22.46 -7.70
N ALA A 136 13.57 -23.70 -7.24
CA ALA A 136 13.36 -24.89 -8.06
C ALA A 136 11.89 -25.08 -8.45
N THR A 137 10.96 -24.64 -7.60
CA THR A 137 9.52 -24.74 -7.83
C THR A 137 9.02 -23.80 -8.92
N TRP A 138 9.77 -22.75 -9.27
CA TRP A 138 9.35 -21.77 -10.28
C TRP A 138 9.29 -22.37 -11.69
N THR A 139 9.95 -23.51 -11.91
CA THR A 139 9.95 -24.25 -13.18
C THR A 139 8.58 -24.82 -13.57
N GLN A 140 7.64 -24.89 -12.61
CA GLN A 140 6.24 -25.31 -12.83
C GLN A 140 5.45 -24.31 -13.69
N CYS A 141 5.87 -23.03 -13.71
CA CYS A 141 5.29 -22.01 -14.58
C CYS A 141 6.13 -21.84 -15.85
N LYS A 142 5.58 -22.15 -17.02
CA LYS A 142 6.26 -21.97 -18.32
C LYS A 142 5.99 -20.61 -18.95
N GLU A 143 4.75 -20.18 -18.88
CA GLU A 143 4.31 -18.90 -19.42
C GLU A 143 3.40 -18.19 -18.40
N PRO A 144 3.57 -16.89 -18.16
CA PRO A 144 4.58 -15.98 -18.69
C PRO A 144 5.99 -16.25 -18.15
N LYS A 145 7.03 -15.92 -18.93
CA LYS A 145 8.44 -16.07 -18.49
C LYS A 145 8.70 -15.21 -17.24
N GLU A 146 9.35 -15.80 -16.25
CA GLU A 146 9.74 -15.14 -14.97
C GLU A 146 8.56 -14.54 -14.17
N VAL A 147 7.32 -14.99 -14.44
CA VAL A 147 6.12 -14.48 -13.76
C VAL A 147 6.18 -14.67 -12.25
N VAL A 148 6.78 -15.76 -11.78
CA VAL A 148 6.88 -16.08 -10.35
C VAL A 148 7.72 -15.06 -9.60
N GLN A 149 8.92 -14.77 -10.12
CA GLN A 149 9.80 -13.75 -9.53
C GLN A 149 9.16 -12.37 -9.56
N PHE A 150 8.53 -12.01 -10.67
CA PHE A 150 7.85 -10.73 -10.84
C PHE A 150 6.70 -10.57 -9.83
N ASN A 151 5.83 -11.58 -9.71
CA ASN A 151 4.70 -11.58 -8.79
C ASN A 151 5.15 -11.48 -7.33
N ILE A 152 6.14 -12.30 -6.93
CA ILE A 152 6.73 -12.27 -5.59
C ILE A 152 7.31 -10.87 -5.29
N GLY A 153 8.14 -10.34 -6.19
CA GLY A 153 8.82 -9.07 -5.99
C GLY A 153 7.85 -7.90 -5.81
N LEU A 154 6.80 -7.85 -6.62
CA LEU A 154 5.80 -6.78 -6.55
C LEU A 154 4.89 -6.89 -5.33
N PHE A 155 4.41 -8.08 -4.98
CA PHE A 155 3.59 -8.26 -3.78
C PHE A 155 4.38 -8.05 -2.48
N ILE A 156 5.65 -8.47 -2.41
CA ILE A 156 6.52 -8.15 -1.27
C ILE A 156 6.75 -6.64 -1.17
N SER A 157 7.02 -5.96 -2.30
CA SER A 157 7.20 -4.50 -2.32
C SER A 157 5.94 -3.78 -1.84
N LEU A 158 4.75 -4.23 -2.26
CA LEU A 158 3.47 -3.74 -1.76
C LEU A 158 3.30 -3.98 -0.27
N ALA A 159 3.64 -5.17 0.23
CA ALA A 159 3.53 -5.50 1.66
C ALA A 159 4.43 -4.60 2.50
N VAL A 160 5.69 -4.41 2.11
CA VAL A 160 6.64 -3.53 2.81
C VAL A 160 6.17 -2.08 2.77
N ALA A 161 5.74 -1.57 1.59
CA ALA A 161 5.22 -0.22 1.48
C ALA A 161 3.99 -0.01 2.38
N SER A 162 3.08 -0.98 2.41
CA SER A 162 1.87 -0.94 3.23
C SER A 162 2.19 -0.91 4.73
N VAL A 163 3.18 -1.69 5.19
CA VAL A 163 3.63 -1.65 6.59
C VAL A 163 4.20 -0.27 6.94
N LEU A 164 5.05 0.30 6.09
CA LEU A 164 5.60 1.64 6.30
C LEU A 164 4.51 2.72 6.32
N GLN A 165 3.53 2.63 5.42
CA GLN A 165 2.37 3.52 5.39
C GLN A 165 1.56 3.42 6.68
N ALA A 166 1.28 2.20 7.16
CA ALA A 166 0.54 1.99 8.40
C ALA A 166 1.27 2.61 9.61
N LEU A 167 2.59 2.43 9.71
CA LEU A 167 3.40 3.01 10.78
C LEU A 167 3.39 4.55 10.74
N LEU A 168 3.55 5.14 9.55
CA LEU A 168 3.52 6.59 9.37
C LEU A 168 2.14 7.19 9.67
N CYS A 169 1.07 6.55 9.22
CA CYS A 169 -0.30 6.98 9.53
C CYS A 169 -0.63 6.80 11.01
N ALA A 170 -0.17 5.72 11.66
CA ALA A 170 -0.33 5.53 13.10
C ALA A 170 0.44 6.59 13.91
N ALA A 171 1.66 6.95 13.49
CA ALA A 171 2.40 8.06 14.07
C ALA A 171 1.63 9.39 13.93
N GLN A 172 0.93 9.60 12.80
CA GLN A 172 0.08 10.77 12.63
C GLN A 172 -1.16 10.75 13.53
N VAL A 173 -1.78 9.60 13.80
CA VAL A 173 -2.86 9.49 14.79
C VAL A 173 -2.37 9.96 16.17
N ILE A 174 -1.19 9.51 16.59
CA ILE A 174 -0.58 9.91 17.86
C ILE A 174 -0.29 11.42 17.87
N ASN A 175 0.32 11.97 16.82
CA ASN A 175 0.57 13.40 16.69
C ASN A 175 -0.72 14.23 16.69
N GLY A 176 -1.77 13.71 16.05
CA GLY A 176 -3.10 14.30 16.03
C GLY A 176 -3.69 14.42 17.43
N ILE A 177 -3.61 13.35 18.23
CA ILE A 177 -4.09 13.32 19.62
C ILE A 177 -3.34 14.34 20.48
N PHE A 178 -2.00 14.38 20.39
CA PHE A 178 -1.20 15.38 21.10
C PHE A 178 -1.55 16.81 20.66
N GLY A 179 -1.82 17.04 19.38
CA GLY A 179 -2.29 18.32 18.88
C GLY A 179 -3.67 18.72 19.39
N CYS A 180 -4.58 17.76 19.58
CA CYS A 180 -5.91 18.01 20.16
C CYS A 180 -5.87 18.33 21.66
N ILE A 181 -4.95 17.72 22.41
CA ILE A 181 -4.82 17.91 23.87
C ILE A 181 -3.97 19.15 24.20
N CYS A 182 -2.85 19.35 23.49
CA CYS A 182 -1.88 20.40 23.79
C CYS A 182 -2.00 21.64 22.88
N GLY A 183 -2.84 21.61 21.84
CA GLY A 183 -2.98 22.68 20.85
C GLY A 183 -4.03 23.72 21.23
N THR A 184 -3.76 24.55 22.24
CA THR A 184 -4.45 25.82 22.43
C THR A 184 -3.49 26.95 22.08
N CYS A 185 -3.50 27.39 20.82
CA CYS A 185 -3.04 28.75 20.54
C CYS A 185 -4.16 29.69 20.98
N ASN A 186 -4.00 30.30 22.16
CA ASN A 186 -4.75 31.51 22.48
C ASN A 186 -4.45 32.51 21.37
N LYS A 187 -5.45 32.88 20.58
CA LYS A 187 -5.45 34.19 19.95
C LYS A 187 -5.52 35.18 21.11
N GLN A 188 -4.39 35.72 21.54
CA GLN A 188 -4.45 37.04 22.13
C GLN A 188 -4.86 37.98 21.00
N GLU A 189 -6.05 38.55 21.18
CA GLU A 189 -6.54 39.71 20.45
C GLU A 189 -5.44 40.78 20.39
N ALA A 190 -5.19 41.31 19.20
CA ALA A 190 -4.58 42.61 18.97
C ALA A 190 -5.09 43.15 17.64
#